data_AF-A0A939K6R4-F1
#
_entry.id   AF-A0A939K6R4-F1
#
_cell.length_a   1.000
_cell.length_b   1.000
_cell.length_c   1.000
_cell.angle_alpha   90.00
_cell.angle_beta   90.00
_cell.angle_gamma   90.00
#
_symmetry.space_group_name_H-M   'P 1'
#
loop_
_entity.id
_entity.type
_entity.pdbx_description
1 polymer ?
#
loop_
_entity_poly.entity_id
_entity_poly.type
_entity_poly.pdbx_seq_one_letter_code
_entity_poly.pdbx_strand_id
1 'polypeptide(L)'
;MKTVDSEKIASCVQECFMLSLDDRLTIDEQKQMNVLGKRLRGHLINLLSATFDDGVKEVEAANKQLQAVNQQLSDTNEVINKVAATVKTVTKLVQTLDNLLTMVARFV
;
A
#
# COMPACT_ATOMS: atom_id res chain seq x y z
N MET A 1 -9.90 4.55 -12.83
CA MET A 1 -11.20 4.37 -12.16
C MET A 1 -11.93 5.71 -12.21
N LYS A 2 -13.19 5.80 -12.64
CA LYS A 2 -13.93 7.07 -12.52
C LYS A 2 -14.24 7.28 -11.05
N THR A 3 -13.73 8.36 -10.45
CA THR A 3 -14.04 8.72 -9.07
C THR A 3 -15.53 9.04 -9.00
N VAL A 4 -16.27 8.22 -8.25
CA VAL A 4 -17.69 8.46 -8.00
C VAL A 4 -17.78 9.33 -6.75
N ASP A 5 -18.49 10.45 -6.85
CA ASP A 5 -18.75 11.38 -5.75
C ASP A 5 -19.82 10.78 -4.82
N SER A 6 -19.36 10.04 -3.80
CA SER A 6 -20.23 9.37 -2.84
C SER A 6 -20.97 10.35 -1.92
N GLU A 7 -20.42 11.55 -1.69
CA GLU A 7 -21.07 12.61 -0.92
C GLU A 7 -22.28 13.14 -1.67
N LYS A 8 -22.12 13.44 -2.96
CA LYS A 8 -23.24 13.88 -3.80
C LYS A 8 -24.34 12.83 -3.91
N ILE A 9 -23.98 11.55 -4.01
CA ILE A 9 -24.97 10.46 -4.02
C ILE A 9 -25.68 10.36 -2.66
N ALA A 10 -24.96 10.51 -1.54
CA ALA A 10 -25.56 10.53 -0.21
C ALA A 10 -26.54 11.70 -0.04
N SER A 11 -26.20 12.88 -0.55
CA SER A 11 -27.12 14.03 -0.59
C SER A 11 -28.38 13.73 -1.40
N CYS A 12 -28.25 13.13 -2.59
CA CYS A 12 -29.42 12.73 -3.39
C CYS A 12 -30.30 11.68 -2.67
N VAL A 13 -29.69 10.71 -1.97
CA VAL A 13 -30.43 9.75 -1.14
C VAL A 13 -31.24 10.47 -0.06
N GLN A 14 -30.62 11.45 0.60
CA GLN A 14 -31.26 12.23 1.65
C GLN A 14 -32.40 13.08 1.09
N GLU A 15 -32.21 13.72 -0.07
CA GLU A 15 -33.25 14.47 -0.78
C GLU A 15 -34.45 13.58 -1.13
N CYS A 16 -34.23 12.36 -1.63
CA CYS A 16 -35.32 11.41 -1.88
C CYS A 16 -36.13 11.09 -0.61
N PHE A 17 -35.46 10.92 0.53
CA PHE A 17 -36.17 10.67 1.79
C PHE A 17 -36.92 11.90 2.30
N MET A 18 -36.34 13.09 2.16
CA MET A 18 -37.03 14.35 2.49
C MET A 18 -38.28 14.55 1.63
N LEU A 19 -38.19 14.34 0.32
CA LEU A 19 -39.33 14.43 -0.59
C LEU A 19 -40.38 13.35 -0.30
N SER A 20 -39.97 12.17 0.17
CA SER A 20 -40.93 11.13 0.56
C SER A 20 -41.80 11.48 1.77
N LEU A 21 -41.47 12.55 2.48
CA LEU A 21 -42.20 13.08 3.64
C LEU A 21 -42.81 14.47 3.35
N ASP A 22 -42.73 14.95 2.10
CA ASP A 22 -43.21 16.28 1.72
C ASP A 22 -44.70 16.25 1.38
N ASP A 23 -45.52 16.86 2.24
CA ASP A 23 -46.97 16.94 2.09
C ASP A 23 -47.44 17.79 0.89
N ARG A 24 -46.52 18.48 0.22
CA ARG A 24 -46.81 19.15 -1.07
C ARG A 24 -46.86 18.17 -2.24
N LEU A 25 -46.33 16.95 -2.08
CA LEU A 25 -46.40 15.89 -3.08
C LEU A 25 -47.61 14.99 -2.85
N THR A 26 -48.07 14.34 -3.91
CA THR A 26 -49.08 13.28 -3.80
C THR A 26 -48.52 12.06 -3.08
N ILE A 27 -49.40 11.24 -2.50
CA ILE A 27 -49.02 9.99 -1.82
C ILE A 27 -48.24 9.04 -2.74
N ASP A 28 -48.57 9.01 -4.04
CA ASP A 28 -47.87 8.15 -4.99
C ASP A 28 -46.47 8.67 -5.32
N GLU A 29 -46.30 9.99 -5.44
CA GLU A 29 -44.98 10.63 -5.59
C GLU A 29 -44.11 10.41 -4.34
N GLN A 30 -44.68 10.57 -3.14
CA GLN A 30 -43.99 10.29 -1.87
C GLN A 30 -43.50 8.83 -1.81
N LYS A 31 -44.36 7.87 -2.19
CA LYS A 31 -43.99 6.44 -2.27
C LYS A 31 -42.87 6.20 -3.28
N GLN A 32 -42.93 6.84 -4.45
CA GLN A 32 -41.88 6.73 -5.46
C GLN A 32 -40.54 7.27 -4.93
N MET A 33 -40.54 8.42 -4.27
CA MET A 33 -39.34 8.99 -3.65
C MET A 33 -38.76 8.06 -2.57
N ASN A 34 -39.61 7.41 -1.78
CA ASN A 34 -39.17 6.41 -0.79
C ASN A 34 -38.48 5.20 -1.45
N VAL A 35 -39.08 4.67 -2.53
CA VAL A 35 -38.52 3.54 -3.30
C VAL A 35 -37.19 3.93 -3.95
N LEU A 36 -37.12 5.12 -4.56
CA LEU A 36 -35.90 5.64 -5.17
C LEU A 36 -34.80 5.85 -4.13
N GLY A 37 -35.11 6.47 -2.99
CA GLY A 37 -34.16 6.66 -1.88
C GLY A 37 -33.61 5.34 -1.35
N LYS A 38 -34.46 4.32 -1.17
CA LYS A 38 -34.03 2.97 -0.77
C LYS A 38 -33.10 2.33 -1.79
N ARG A 39 -33.43 2.42 -3.08
CA ARG A 39 -32.59 1.87 -4.18
C ARG A 39 -31.24 2.58 -4.24
N LEU A 40 -31.23 3.90 -4.25
CA LEU A 40 -30.01 4.70 -4.27
C LEU A 40 -29.12 4.41 -3.05
N ARG A 41 -29.71 4.28 -1.85
CA ARG A 41 -28.98 3.89 -0.65
C ARG A 41 -28.33 2.51 -0.78
N GLY A 42 -29.04 1.53 -1.36
CA GLY A 42 -28.48 0.21 -1.62
C GLY A 42 -27.30 0.25 -2.60
N HIS A 43 -27.42 1.02 -3.69
CA HIS A 43 -26.31 1.21 -4.63
C HIS A 43 -25.11 1.92 -4.00
N LEU A 44 -25.34 2.92 -3.15
CA LEU A 44 -24.28 3.61 -2.42
C LEU A 44 -23.52 2.66 -1.48
N ILE A 45 -24.23 1.81 -0.73
CA ILE A 45 -23.62 0.80 0.14
C ILE A 45 -22.73 -0.14 -0.69
N ASN A 46 -23.24 -0.68 -1.80
CA ASN A 46 -22.47 -1.59 -2.66
C ASN A 46 -21.21 -0.91 -3.23
N LEU A 47 -21.32 0.35 -3.64
CA LEU A 47 -20.18 1.13 -4.12
C LEU A 47 -19.12 1.32 -3.04
N LEU A 48 -19.52 1.71 -1.83
CA LEU A 48 -18.61 1.92 -0.71
C LEU A 48 -17.92 0.62 -0.30
N SER A 49 -18.66 -0.50 -0.23
CA SER A 49 -18.10 -1.82 0.03
C SER A 49 -17.07 -2.23 -1.02
N ALA A 50 -17.40 -2.11 -2.32
CA ALA A 50 -16.46 -2.43 -3.38
C ALA A 50 -15.19 -1.56 -3.34
N THR A 51 -15.35 -0.26 -3.08
CA THR A 51 -14.22 0.68 -2.97
C THR A 51 -13.32 0.33 -1.79
N PHE A 52 -13.92 -0.04 -0.65
CA PHE A 52 -13.18 -0.47 0.52
C PHE A 52 -12.43 -1.77 0.28
N ASP A 53 -13.09 -2.79 -0.28
CA ASP A 53 -12.50 -4.10 -0.56
C ASP A 53 -11.32 -3.99 -1.54
N ASP A 54 -11.44 -3.15 -2.57
CA ASP A 54 -10.34 -2.91 -3.51
C ASP A 54 -9.19 -2.15 -2.86
N GLY A 55 -9.47 -1.15 -2.03
CA GLY A 55 -8.44 -0.45 -1.25
C GLY A 55 -7.69 -1.38 -0.29
N VAL A 56 -8.39 -2.32 0.36
CA VAL A 56 -7.77 -3.36 1.21
C VAL A 56 -6.81 -4.22 0.41
N LYS A 57 -7.21 -4.68 -0.79
CA LYS A 57 -6.33 -5.48 -1.67
C LYS A 57 -5.09 -4.71 -2.10
N GLU A 58 -5.21 -3.42 -2.40
CA GLU A 58 -4.06 -2.58 -2.76
C GLU A 58 -3.08 -2.46 -1.59
N VAL A 59 -3.57 -2.25 -0.37
CA VAL A 59 -2.74 -2.20 0.84
C VAL A 59 -2.07 -3.55 1.12
N GLU A 60 -2.80 -4.66 0.99
CA GLU A 60 -2.22 -6.00 1.13
C GLU A 60 -1.12 -6.27 0.09
N ALA A 61 -1.33 -5.87 -1.16
CA ALA A 61 -0.34 -5.99 -2.22
C ALA A 61 0.92 -5.17 -1.91
N ALA A 62 0.74 -3.92 -1.47
CA ALA A 62 1.85 -3.05 -1.05
C ALA A 62 2.62 -3.64 0.14
N ASN A 63 1.93 -4.20 1.13
CA ASN A 63 2.56 -4.86 2.28
C ASN A 63 3.40 -6.07 1.86
N LYS A 64 2.91 -6.89 0.92
CA LYS A 64 3.69 -8.01 0.36
C LYS A 64 4.95 -7.52 -0.36
N GLN A 65 4.86 -6.44 -1.12
CA GLN A 65 6.01 -5.84 -1.79
C GLN A 65 7.04 -5.30 -0.78
N LEU A 66 6.58 -4.60 0.27
CA LEU A 66 7.46 -4.12 1.35
C LEU A 66 8.17 -5.27 2.06
N GLN A 67 7.48 -6.37 2.33
CA GLN A 67 8.09 -7.56 2.93
C GLN A 67 9.20 -8.14 2.03
N ALA A 68 8.96 -8.22 0.72
CA ALA A 68 9.95 -8.69 -0.24
C ALA A 68 11.18 -7.77 -0.30
N VAL A 69 10.98 -6.45 -0.30
CA VAL A 69 12.06 -5.46 -0.25
C VAL A 69 12.88 -5.59 1.05
N ASN A 70 12.21 -5.75 2.18
CA ASN A 70 12.90 -5.95 3.47
C ASN A 70 13.76 -7.22 3.47
N GLN A 71 13.27 -8.31 2.85
CA GLN A 71 14.07 -9.53 2.71
C GLN A 71 15.29 -9.29 1.81
N GLN A 72 15.12 -8.64 0.66
CA GLN A 72 16.24 -8.32 -0.23
C GLN A 72 17.29 -7.43 0.44
N LEU A 73 16.86 -6.46 1.26
CA LEU A 73 17.75 -5.62 2.05
C LEU A 73 18.53 -6.45 3.09
N SER A 74 17.87 -7.39 3.77
CA SER A 74 18.51 -8.31 4.71
C SER A 74 19.58 -9.16 4.01
N ASP A 75 19.23 -9.78 2.88
CA ASP A 75 20.15 -10.62 2.11
C ASP A 75 21.36 -9.81 1.61
N THR A 76 21.11 -8.59 1.13
CA THR A 76 22.16 -7.67 0.69
C THR A 76 23.10 -7.29 1.84
N ASN A 77 22.55 -7.03 3.02
CA ASN A 77 23.36 -6.72 4.20
C ASN A 77 24.27 -7.91 4.60
N GLU A 78 23.77 -9.14 4.50
CA GLU A 78 24.62 -10.33 4.70
C GLU A 78 25.75 -10.43 3.67
N VAL A 79 25.48 -10.14 2.40
CA VAL A 79 26.49 -10.14 1.34
C VAL A 79 27.54 -9.06 1.61
N ILE A 80 27.14 -7.85 1.99
CA ILE A 80 28.05 -6.76 2.35
C ILE A 80 28.96 -7.20 3.51
N ASN A 81 28.42 -7.84 4.54
CA ASN A 81 29.21 -8.34 5.66
C ASN A 81 30.24 -9.40 5.23
N LYS A 82 29.87 -10.31 4.32
CA LYS A 82 30.80 -11.30 3.74
C LYS A 82 31.91 -10.61 2.95
N VAL A 83 31.58 -9.63 2.11
CA VAL A 83 32.57 -8.85 1.34
C VAL A 83 33.53 -8.14 2.28
N ALA A 84 33.03 -7.48 3.34
CA ALA A 84 33.86 -6.81 4.33
C ALA A 84 34.83 -7.78 5.03
N ALA A 85 34.38 -8.99 5.35
CA ALA A 85 35.24 -10.04 5.93
C ALA A 85 36.34 -10.49 4.96
N THR A 86 36.01 -10.65 3.68
CA THR A 86 36.98 -10.98 2.62
C THR A 86 38.02 -9.88 2.47
N VAL A 87 37.60 -8.61 2.39
CA VAL A 87 38.51 -7.45 2.31
C VAL A 87 39.47 -7.44 3.50
N LYS A 88 38.97 -7.65 4.72
CA LYS A 88 39.81 -7.73 5.93
C LYS A 88 40.87 -8.85 5.84
N THR A 89 40.52 -9.97 5.22
CA THR A 89 41.43 -11.10 5.02
C THR A 89 42.51 -10.76 3.99
N VAL A 90 42.13 -10.13 2.88
CA VAL A 90 43.07 -9.65 1.86
C VAL A 90 44.04 -8.62 2.44
N THR A 91 43.56 -7.65 3.23
CA THR A 91 44.44 -6.68 3.89
C THR A 91 45.48 -7.34 4.79
N LYS A 92 45.10 -8.36 5.57
CA LYS A 92 46.04 -9.12 6.42
C LYS A 92 47.07 -9.87 5.59
N LEU A 93 46.65 -10.46 4.46
CA LEU A 93 47.57 -11.15 3.56
C LEU A 93 48.59 -10.18 2.95
N VAL A 94 48.15 -9.02 2.46
CA VAL A 94 49.03 -7.97 1.94
C VAL A 94 50.04 -7.53 3.01
N GLN A 95 49.60 -7.25 4.24
CA GLN A 95 50.51 -6.92 5.34
C GLN A 95 51.54 -8.02 5.63
N THR A 96 51.14 -9.29 5.54
CA THR A 96 52.05 -10.42 5.75
C THR A 96 53.10 -10.49 4.64
N LEU A 97 52.69 -10.29 3.39
CA LEU A 97 53.59 -10.25 2.24
C LEU A 97 54.57 -9.07 2.31
N ASP A 98 54.11 -7.88 2.68
CA ASP A 98 54.96 -6.70 2.87
C ASP A 98 56.03 -6.92 3.95
N ASN A 99 55.64 -7.56 5.07
CA ASN A 99 56.58 -7.90 6.14
C ASN A 99 57.65 -8.91 5.67
N LEU A 100 57.27 -9.91 4.88
CA LEU A 100 58.19 -10.88 4.30
C LEU A 100 59.17 -10.21 3.32
N LEU A 101 58.67 -9.36 2.42
CA LEU A 101 59.51 -8.60 1.48
C LEU A 101 60.50 -7.70 2.22
N THR A 102 60.04 -7.01 3.27
CA THR A 102 60.90 -6.15 4.11
C THR A 102 61.98 -6.97 4.82
N MET A 103 61.68 -8.18 5.27
CA MET A 103 62.66 -9.06 5.87
C MET A 103 63.73 -9.49 4.86
N VAL A 104 63.32 -9.97 3.68
CA VAL A 104 64.26 -10.37 2.62
C VAL A 104 65.17 -9.21 2.21
N ALA A 105 64.63 -8.00 2.07
CA ALA A 105 65.41 -6.81 1.74
C ALA A 105 66.47 -6.41 2.80
N ARG A 106 66.37 -6.90 4.04
CA ARG A 106 67.38 -6.67 5.09
C ARG A 106 68.53 -7.68 5.07
N PHE A 107 68.38 -8.80 4.35
CA PHE A 107 69.40 -9.85 4.24
C PHE A 107 70.26 -9.74 2.98
N VAL A 108 69.95 -8.79 2.09
CA VAL A 108 70.74 -8.41 0.90
C VAL A 108 71.42 -7.08 1.18
#